data_AF-D6ACB8-F1
#
_entry.id   AF-D6ACB8-F1
#
_cell.length_a   1.000
_cell.length_b   1.000
_cell.length_c   1.000
_cell.angle_alpha   90.00
_cell.angle_beta   90.00
_cell.angle_gamma   90.00
#
_symmetry.space_group_name_H-M   'P 1'
#
loop_
_entity.id
_entity.type
_entity.pdbx_description
1 polymer ?
#
loop_
_entity_poly.entity_id
_entity_poly.type
_entity_poly.pdbx_seq_one_letter_code
_entity_poly.pdbx_strand_id
1 'polypeptide(L)'
;MTGALLPTIGDPDPGFGLRVRLDGPRTLPIADFNCRCGHAEGATGEPEVIALVGRFEAHTQNECPIAEVREAAAFRSAARRRTQAKKRRK
;
A
#
# COMPACT_ATOMS: atom_id res chain seq x y z
N MET A 1 -9.54 -8.10 14.61
CA MET A 1 -10.47 -8.75 13.67
C MET A 1 -9.70 -9.00 12.39
N THR A 2 -9.36 -10.26 12.13
CA THR A 2 -8.67 -10.71 10.92
C THR A 2 -9.65 -10.62 9.75
N GLY A 3 -9.58 -9.54 8.99
CA GLY A 3 -10.27 -9.45 7.69
C GLY A 3 -9.78 -10.60 6.82
N ALA A 4 -10.70 -11.37 6.25
CA ALA A 4 -10.38 -12.51 5.43
C ALA A 4 -9.39 -12.11 4.33
N LEU A 5 -8.21 -12.73 4.34
CA LEU A 5 -7.24 -12.64 3.25
C LEU A 5 -7.92 -13.23 2.01
N LEU A 6 -8.43 -12.37 1.13
CA LEU A 6 -8.65 -12.75 -0.26
C LEU A 6 -7.34 -13.36 -0.79
N PRO A 7 -7.38 -14.37 -1.69
CA PRO A 7 -6.16 -14.87 -2.32
C PRO A 7 -5.35 -13.67 -2.82
N THR A 8 -4.12 -13.57 -2.32
CA THR A 8 -3.30 -12.38 -2.50
C THR A 8 -3.04 -12.20 -3.99
N ILE A 9 -2.91 -10.96 -4.47
CA ILE A 9 -2.73 -10.70 -5.92
C ILE A 9 -1.49 -11.44 -6.46
N GLY A 10 -0.54 -11.79 -5.60
CA GLY A 10 0.68 -12.53 -5.94
C GLY A 10 0.80 -13.94 -5.33
N ASP A 11 -0.30 -14.62 -4.99
CA ASP A 11 -0.22 -16.01 -4.52
C ASP A 11 0.59 -16.90 -5.49
N PRO A 12 1.44 -17.82 -4.99
CA PRO A 12 1.60 -18.24 -3.59
C PRO A 12 2.66 -17.46 -2.78
N ASP A 13 3.49 -16.63 -3.41
CA ASP A 13 4.51 -15.82 -2.72
C ASP A 13 4.40 -14.35 -3.16
N PRO A 14 3.44 -13.61 -2.58
CA PRO A 14 3.15 -12.25 -3.02
C PRO A 14 4.27 -11.23 -2.73
N GLY A 15 5.26 -11.59 -1.91
CA GLY A 15 6.27 -10.65 -1.40
C GLY A 15 5.67 -9.51 -0.55
N PHE A 16 6.53 -8.56 -0.14
CA PHE A 16 6.13 -7.40 0.67
C PHE A 16 5.84 -6.17 -0.18
N GLY A 17 4.88 -5.37 0.27
CA GLY A 17 4.47 -4.13 -0.38
C GLY A 17 2.97 -4.08 -0.64
N LEU A 18 2.55 -2.99 -1.27
CA LEU A 18 1.18 -2.76 -1.75
C LEU A 18 1.12 -3.13 -3.22
N ARG A 19 0.10 -3.91 -3.61
CA ARG A 19 -0.21 -4.21 -5.01
C ARG A 19 -1.65 -3.79 -5.28
N VAL A 20 -1.87 -3.27 -6.48
CA VAL A 20 -3.18 -2.85 -6.96
C VAL A 20 -3.34 -3.42 -8.34
N ARG A 21 -4.45 -4.13 -8.57
CA ARG A 21 -4.82 -4.70 -9.86
C ARG A 21 -6.07 -4.02 -10.39
N LEU A 22 -6.00 -3.61 -11.64
CA LEU A 22 -7.11 -3.04 -12.40
C LEU A 22 -7.18 -3.81 -13.73
N ASP A 23 -8.04 -4.82 -13.78
CA ASP A 23 -8.11 -5.77 -14.91
C ASP A 23 -8.82 -5.18 -16.15
N GLY A 24 -9.54 -4.06 -16.00
CA GLY A 24 -10.22 -3.36 -17.08
C GLY A 24 -11.05 -2.16 -16.62
N PRO A 25 -11.63 -1.39 -17.56
CA PRO A 25 -12.35 -0.15 -17.26
C PRO A 25 -13.70 -0.34 -16.55
N ARG A 26 -14.25 -1.56 -16.52
CA ARG A 26 -15.52 -1.90 -15.85
C ARG A 26 -15.34 -2.91 -14.71
N THR A 27 -14.11 -3.35 -14.45
CA THR A 27 -13.83 -4.29 -13.37
C THR A 27 -13.58 -3.52 -12.08
N LEU A 28 -14.08 -4.05 -10.97
CA LEU A 28 -13.75 -3.47 -9.67
C LEU A 28 -12.24 -3.62 -9.42
N PRO A 29 -11.54 -2.54 -8.99
CA PRO A 29 -10.15 -2.65 -8.63
C PRO A 29 -10.01 -3.53 -7.40
N ILE A 30 -8.91 -4.27 -7.33
CA ILE A 30 -8.55 -5.11 -6.19
C ILE A 30 -7.18 -4.66 -5.72
N ALA A 31 -6.96 -4.62 -4.41
CA ALA A 31 -5.65 -4.32 -3.85
C ALA A 31 -5.39 -5.18 -2.63
N ASP A 32 -4.12 -5.45 -2.39
CA ASP A 32 -3.65 -6.11 -1.18
C ASP A 32 -2.30 -5.54 -0.76
N PHE A 33 -1.97 -5.64 0.52
CA PHE A 33 -0.62 -5.39 0.97
C PHE A 33 -0.16 -6.40 2.00
N ASN A 34 1.14 -6.68 1.98
CA ASN A 34 1.83 -7.46 3.00
C ASN A 34 3.00 -6.65 3.54
N CYS A 35 3.10 -6.53 4.86
CA CYS A 35 4.25 -5.95 5.53
C CYS A 35 5.15 -7.04 6.11
N ARG A 36 6.45 -6.74 6.20
CA ARG A 36 7.44 -7.61 6.83
C ARG A 36 7.15 -7.91 8.31
N CYS A 37 6.36 -7.07 8.98
CA CYS A 37 5.92 -7.30 10.35
C CYS A 37 4.81 -8.37 10.48
N GLY A 38 4.33 -8.94 9.36
CA GLY A 38 3.24 -9.91 9.32
C GLY A 38 1.85 -9.30 9.17
N HIS A 39 1.74 -7.96 9.11
CA HIS A 39 0.46 -7.30 8.84
C HIS A 39 0.09 -7.41 7.37
N ALA A 40 -1.14 -7.86 7.10
CA ALA A 40 -1.65 -8.09 5.76
C ALA A 40 -3.12 -7.72 5.65
N GLU A 41 -3.50 -7.06 4.56
CA GLU A 41 -4.87 -6.65 4.28
C GLU A 41 -5.17 -6.72 2.79
N GLY A 42 -6.45 -6.94 2.46
CA GLY A 42 -6.98 -6.90 1.09
C GLY A 42 -8.21 -6.01 1.01
N ALA A 43 -8.47 -5.46 -0.18
CA ALA A 43 -9.63 -4.64 -0.49
C ALA A 43 -10.10 -4.88 -1.92
N THR A 44 -11.40 -4.72 -2.16
CA THR A 44 -12.03 -4.79 -3.49
C THR A 44 -13.02 -3.65 -3.64
N GLY A 45 -13.02 -3.01 -4.81
CA GLY A 45 -13.81 -1.82 -5.09
C GLY A 45 -13.00 -0.54 -4.87
N GLU A 46 -13.27 0.46 -5.70
CA GLU A 46 -12.52 1.72 -5.73
C GLU A 46 -12.39 2.43 -4.37
N PRO A 47 -13.47 2.68 -3.60
CA PRO A 47 -13.35 3.35 -2.31
C PRO A 47 -12.52 2.56 -1.29
N GLU A 48 -12.67 1.23 -1.28
CA GLU A 48 -11.96 0.36 -0.35
C GLU A 48 -10.48 0.25 -0.72
N VAL A 49 -10.14 0.20 -2.02
CA VAL A 49 -8.76 0.23 -2.49
C VAL A 49 -8.09 1.55 -2.11
N ILE A 50 -8.76 2.69 -2.29
CA ILE A 50 -8.23 3.99 -1.88
C ILE A 50 -8.00 4.03 -0.36
N ALA A 51 -8.95 3.53 0.42
CA ALA A 51 -8.81 3.45 1.87
C ALA A 51 -7.65 2.52 2.29
N LEU A 52 -7.46 1.39 1.60
CA LEU A 52 -6.36 0.46 1.83
C LEU A 52 -5.00 1.11 1.60
N VAL A 53 -4.86 1.90 0.53
CA VAL A 53 -3.62 2.65 0.26
C VAL A 53 -3.31 3.59 1.43
N GLY A 54 -4.31 4.30 1.95
CA GLY A 54 -4.17 5.16 3.12
C GLY A 54 -3.73 4.39 4.37
N ARG A 55 -4.33 3.23 4.64
CA ARG A 55 -3.94 2.36 5.77
C ARG A 55 -2.53 1.82 5.61
N PHE A 56 -2.12 1.40 4.41
CA PHE A 56 -0.75 0.97 4.12
C PHE A 56 0.27 2.09 4.38
N GLU A 57 -0.03 3.32 3.95
CA GLU A 57 0.86 4.46 4.20
C GLU A 57 0.94 4.81 5.69
N ALA A 58 -0.18 4.82 6.42
CA ALA A 58 -0.21 5.04 7.86
C ALA A 58 0.58 3.95 8.60
N HIS A 59 0.35 2.69 8.25
CA HIS A 59 1.04 1.54 8.84
C HIS A 59 2.56 1.65 8.62
N THR A 60 3.00 1.83 7.38
CA THR A 60 4.43 1.85 7.06
C THR A 60 5.15 3.08 7.58
N GLN A 61 4.47 4.21 7.81
CA GLN A 61 5.11 5.42 8.33
C GLN A 61 5.18 5.44 9.86
N ASN A 62 4.10 5.06 10.55
CA ASN A 62 3.94 5.34 11.97
C ASN A 62 3.83 4.08 12.83
N GLU A 63 3.11 3.06 12.36
CA GLU A 63 2.65 1.95 13.20
C GLU A 63 3.57 0.72 13.13
N CYS A 64 4.28 0.54 12.01
CA CYS A 64 5.09 -0.65 11.79
C CYS A 64 6.19 -0.76 12.87
N PRO A 65 6.33 -1.91 13.55
CA PRO A 65 7.35 -2.08 14.59
C PRO A 65 8.77 -2.14 14.03
N ILE A 66 8.94 -2.40 12.74
CA ILE A 66 10.24 -2.54 12.09
C ILE A 66 10.74 -1.14 11.67
N ALA A 67 11.86 -0.71 12.25
CA ALA A 67 12.46 0.59 11.97
C ALA A 67 12.80 0.80 10.47
N GLU A 68 13.39 -0.21 9.84
CA GLU A 68 13.78 -0.18 8.42
C GLU A 68 12.59 0.10 7.48
N VAL A 69 11.40 -0.44 7.81
CA VAL A 69 10.18 -0.22 7.04
C VAL A 69 9.75 1.25 7.13
N ARG A 70 9.80 1.81 8.34
CA ARG A 70 9.49 3.22 8.59
C ARG A 70 10.48 4.17 7.93
N GLU A 71 11.77 3.88 8.01
CA GLU A 71 12.81 4.65 7.34
C GLU A 71 12.61 4.63 5.82
N ALA A 72 12.41 3.46 5.23
CA ALA A 72 12.14 3.33 3.80
C ALA A 72 10.88 4.11 3.38
N ALA A 73 9.83 4.10 4.20
CA ALA A 73 8.63 4.91 3.97
C ALA A 73 8.90 6.42 4.04
N ALA A 74 9.71 6.86 5.00
CA ALA A 74 10.13 8.25 5.13
C ALA A 74 10.97 8.72 3.93
N PHE A 75 11.87 7.89 3.41
CA PHE A 75 12.61 8.21 2.18
C PHE A 75 11.69 8.41 0.97
N ARG A 76 10.69 7.53 0.79
CA ARG A 76 9.70 7.66 -0.29
C ARG A 76 8.86 8.93 -0.14
N SER A 77 8.42 9.27 1.07
CA SER A 77 7.62 10.48 1.32
C SER A 77 8.45 11.76 1.08
N ALA A 78 9.71 11.78 1.50
CA ALA A 78 10.63 12.89 1.25
C ALA A 78 10.91 13.09 -0.25
N ALA A 79 11.07 12.00 -1.02
CA ALA A 79 11.21 12.06 -2.47
C ALA A 79 9.96 12.67 -3.14
N ARG A 80 8.75 12.24 -2.74
CA ARG A 80 7.48 12.79 -3.25
C ARG A 80 7.32 14.28 -2.93
N ARG A 81 7.71 14.74 -1.73
CA ARG A 81 7.66 16.17 -1.39
C ARG A 81 8.59 17.00 -2.27
N ARG A 82 9.80 16.51 -2.54
CA ARG A 82 10.77 17.18 -3.42
C ARG A 82 10.26 17.32 -4.86
N THR A 83 9.66 16.27 -5.42
CA THR A 83 9.13 16.31 -6.79
C THR A 83 7.92 17.23 -6.91
N GLN A 84 7.00 17.20 -5.93
CA GLN A 84 5.86 18.12 -5.91
C GLN A 84 6.29 19.59 -5.78
N ALA A 85 7.27 19.89 -4.94
CA ALA A 85 7.83 21.23 -4.82
C ALA A 85 8.43 21.72 -6.14
N LYS A 86 9.10 20.85 -6.90
CA LYS A 86 9.64 21.16 -8.23
C LYS A 86 8.53 21.44 -9.25
N LYS A 87 7.44 20.67 -9.23
CA LYS A 87 6.29 20.87 -10.13
C LYS A 87 5.57 22.20 -9.86
N ARG A 88 5.43 22.61 -8.60
CA ARG A 88 4.79 23.89 -8.21
C ARG A 88 5.60 25.13 -8.58
N ARG A 89 6.90 24.99 -8.84
CA ARG A 89 7.79 26.09 -9.26
C ARG A 89 7.78 26.31 -10.77
N LYS A 90 7.12 25.45 -11.54
CA LYS A 90 6.96 25.57 -13.00
C LYS A 90 5.54 26.05 -13.30
#